data_AF-F2TD24-F1
#
_entry.id   AF-F2TD24-F1
#
_cell.length_a   1.000
_cell.length_b   1.000
_cell.length_c   1.000
_cell.angle_alpha   90.00
_cell.angle_beta   90.00
_cell.angle_gamma   90.00
#
_symmetry.space_group_name_H-M   'P 1'
#
loop_
_entity.id
_entity.type
_entity.pdbx_description
1 polymer ?
#
loop_
_entity_poly.entity_id
_entity_poly.type
_entity_poly.pdbx_seq_one_letter_code
_entity_poly.pdbx_strand_id
1 'polypeptide(L)'
;MPPPPKTAASAKSNLIISQISANLSNTLSTFGPKSAQYAAVLDMLRESIRELELETQGITATNSGGGGGEKTTTADAIEELRMLLEKGLSV
;
A
#
# COMPACT_ATOMS: atom_id res chain seq x y z
N MET A 1 -6.74 -17.77 28.74
CA MET A 1 -6.59 -16.44 28.11
C MET A 1 -7.15 -16.49 26.71
N PRO A 2 -8.01 -15.55 26.29
CA PRO A 2 -8.42 -15.44 24.88
C PRO A 2 -7.25 -14.96 24.01
N PRO A 3 -7.13 -15.42 22.74
CA PRO A 3 -6.09 -14.96 21.83
C PRO A 3 -6.28 -13.46 21.48
N PRO A 4 -5.20 -12.72 21.23
CA PRO A 4 -5.30 -11.32 20.80
C PRO A 4 -5.99 -11.21 19.44
N PRO A 5 -6.74 -10.12 19.18
CA PRO A 5 -7.54 -9.98 17.96
C PRO A 5 -6.63 -9.80 16.74
N LYS A 6 -6.45 -10.87 15.96
CA LYS A 6 -5.74 -10.90 14.66
C LYS A 6 -6.37 -9.99 13.58
N THR A 7 -7.53 -9.39 13.86
CA THR A 7 -8.35 -8.58 12.94
C THR A 7 -7.90 -7.12 12.82
N ALA A 8 -7.15 -6.58 13.79
CA ALA A 8 -6.80 -5.15 13.80
C ALA A 8 -5.82 -4.73 12.68
N ALA A 9 -5.00 -5.66 12.18
CA ALA A 9 -3.97 -5.37 11.18
C ALA A 9 -4.55 -5.08 9.78
N SER A 10 -5.53 -5.89 9.33
CA SER A 10 -6.16 -5.72 8.00
C SER A 10 -7.00 -4.44 7.93
N ALA A 11 -7.77 -4.12 8.98
CA ALA A 11 -8.51 -2.86 9.06
C ALA A 11 -7.60 -1.63 9.00
N LYS A 12 -6.40 -1.73 9.60
CA LYS A 12 -5.40 -0.65 9.57
C LYS A 12 -4.79 -0.47 8.17
N SER A 13 -4.50 -1.56 7.45
CA SER A 13 -4.00 -1.49 6.07
C SER A 13 -5.01 -0.82 5.14
N ASN A 14 -6.29 -1.22 5.20
CA ASN A 14 -7.35 -0.63 4.38
C ASN A 14 -7.53 0.87 4.66
N LEU A 15 -7.41 1.29 5.92
CA LEU A 15 -7.45 2.71 6.31
C LEU A 15 -6.28 3.50 5.70
N ILE A 16 -5.07 2.94 5.74
CA ILE A 16 -3.86 3.58 5.19
C ILE A 16 -3.97 3.74 3.67
N ILE A 17 -4.39 2.69 2.95
CA ILE A 17 -4.57 2.71 1.49
C ILE A 17 -5.61 3.78 1.11
N SER A 18 -6.73 3.84 1.84
CA SER A 18 -7.76 4.87 1.64
C SER A 18 -7.21 6.29 1.82
N GLN A 19 -6.37 6.51 2.83
CA GLN A 19 -5.75 7.80 3.08
C GLN A 19 -4.74 8.19 1.98
N ILE A 20 -3.96 7.23 1.48
CA ILE A 20 -3.02 7.44 0.38
C ILE A 20 -3.78 7.85 -0.88
N SER A 21 -4.86 7.14 -1.21
CA SER A 21 -5.74 7.47 -2.36
C SER A 21 -6.33 8.89 -2.26
N ALA A 22 -6.82 9.26 -1.08
CA ALA A 22 -7.33 10.61 -0.83
C ALA A 22 -6.24 11.68 -1.00
N ASN A 23 -5.05 11.45 -0.46
CA ASN A 23 -3.93 12.37 -0.59
C ASN A 23 -3.49 12.54 -2.05
N LEU A 24 -3.38 11.45 -2.81
CA LEU A 24 -3.08 11.51 -4.25
C LEU A 24 -4.11 12.34 -5.01
N SER A 25 -5.40 12.12 -4.75
CA SER A 25 -6.49 12.86 -5.39
C SER A 25 -6.44 14.34 -5.04
N ASN A 26 -6.15 14.67 -3.79
CA ASN A 26 -6.02 16.05 -3.33
C ASN A 26 -4.80 16.76 -3.94
N THR A 27 -3.65 16.09 -4.01
CA THR A 27 -2.44 16.63 -4.64
C THR A 27 -2.68 16.86 -6.13
N LEU A 28 -3.29 15.90 -6.82
CA LEU A 28 -3.68 16.02 -8.23
C LEU A 28 -4.60 17.22 -8.44
N SER A 29 -5.65 17.35 -7.62
CA SER A 29 -6.62 18.45 -7.74
C SER A 29 -6.00 19.82 -7.42
N THR A 30 -5.02 19.87 -6.52
CA THR A 30 -4.41 21.13 -6.06
C THR A 30 -3.33 21.63 -7.01
N PHE A 31 -2.45 20.75 -7.46
CA PHE A 31 -1.27 21.11 -8.24
C PHE A 31 -1.39 20.75 -9.73
N GLY A 32 -2.25 19.79 -10.07
CA GLY A 32 -2.44 19.31 -11.43
C GLY A 32 -1.48 18.17 -11.83
N PRO A 33 -1.82 17.42 -12.90
CA PRO A 33 -1.09 16.19 -13.28
C PRO A 33 0.34 16.43 -13.78
N LYS A 34 0.63 17.64 -14.30
CA LYS A 34 1.96 18.01 -14.80
C LYS A 34 2.84 18.72 -13.76
N SER A 35 2.39 18.79 -12.52
CA SER A 35 3.12 19.47 -11.46
C SER A 35 4.26 18.62 -10.91
N ALA A 36 5.34 19.28 -10.51
CA ALA A 36 6.44 18.61 -9.82
C ALA A 36 5.98 18.03 -8.47
N GLN A 37 5.00 18.65 -7.81
CA GLN A 37 4.43 18.16 -6.55
C GLN A 37 3.69 16.83 -6.75
N TYR A 38 2.86 16.74 -7.79
CA TYR A 38 2.15 15.49 -8.07
C TYR A 38 3.12 14.37 -8.47
N ALA A 39 4.09 14.68 -9.34
CA ALA A 39 5.15 13.72 -9.71
C ALA A 39 5.92 13.21 -8.49
N ALA A 40 6.35 14.11 -7.60
CA ALA A 40 7.07 13.74 -6.39
C ALA A 40 6.26 12.81 -5.46
N VAL A 41 4.94 13.00 -5.36
CA VAL A 41 4.08 12.11 -4.56
C VAL A 41 3.97 10.72 -5.19
N LEU A 42 3.86 10.63 -6.52
CA LEU A 42 3.87 9.34 -7.23
C LEU A 42 5.20 8.61 -7.06
N ASP A 43 6.32 9.34 -7.13
CA ASP A 43 7.65 8.77 -6.89
C ASP A 43 7.83 8.25 -5.46
N MET A 44 7.35 9.01 -4.46
CA MET A 44 7.35 8.56 -3.06
C MET A 44 6.52 7.28 -2.88
N LEU A 45 5.32 7.21 -3.47
CA LEU A 45 4.50 6.01 -3.41
C LEU A 45 5.20 4.81 -4.07
N ARG A 46 5.85 5.02 -5.21
CA ARG A 46 6.61 3.98 -5.91
C ARG A 46 7.77 3.45 -5.06
N GLU A 47 8.47 4.33 -4.34
CA GLU A 47 9.55 3.91 -3.43
C GLU A 47 8.99 3.10 -2.26
N SER A 48 7.93 3.57 -1.61
CA SER A 48 7.30 2.85 -0.50
C SER A 48 6.81 1.46 -0.89
N ILE A 49 6.25 1.30 -2.11
CA ILE A 49 5.88 -0.03 -2.64
C ILE A 49 7.10 -0.95 -2.74
N ARG A 50 8.23 -0.45 -3.29
CA ARG A 50 9.47 -1.23 -3.40
C ARG A 50 10.05 -1.63 -2.05
N GLU A 51 10.01 -0.73 -1.07
CA GLU A 51 10.46 -1.02 0.30
C GLU A 51 9.61 -2.14 0.94
N LEU A 52 8.27 -2.04 0.81
CA LEU A 52 7.35 -3.07 1.33
C LEU A 52 7.55 -4.45 0.66
N GLU A 53 7.85 -4.47 -0.63
CA GLU A 53 8.17 -5.69 -1.37
C GLU A 53 9.47 -6.34 -0.88
N LEU A 54 10.49 -5.53 -0.61
CA LEU A 54 11.76 -6.01 -0.08
C LEU A 54 11.60 -6.59 1.33
N GLU A 55 10.87 -5.89 2.20
CA GLU A 55 10.53 -6.38 3.54
C GLU A 55 9.77 -7.70 3.50
N THR A 56 8.78 -7.80 2.60
CA THR A 56 7.98 -9.02 2.44
C THR A 56 8.84 -10.20 1.99
N GLN A 57 9.76 -9.99 1.04
CA GLN A 57 10.69 -11.03 0.60
C GLN A 57 11.64 -11.49 1.72
N GLY A 58 12.16 -10.56 2.53
CA GLY A 58 13.00 -10.86 3.68
C GLY A 58 12.29 -11.67 4.77
N ILE A 59 11.01 -11.41 5.01
CA ILE A 59 10.18 -12.12 5.99
C ILE A 59 9.80 -13.53 5.49
N THR A 60 9.53 -13.68 4.19
CA THR A 60 9.12 -14.97 3.62
C THR A 60 10.29 -15.97 3.57
N ALA A 61 11.52 -15.49 3.40
CA ALA A 61 12.73 -16.33 3.44
C ALA A 61 12.99 -16.97 4.82
N THR A 62 12.41 -16.44 5.90
CA THR A 62 12.63 -16.95 7.27
C THR A 62 11.48 -17.79 7.80
N ASN A 63 10.25 -17.60 7.32
CA ASN A 63 9.06 -18.29 7.85
C ASN A 63 8.28 -19.01 6.75
N SER A 64 8.69 -20.24 6.44
CA SER A 64 7.88 -21.22 5.70
C SER A 64 6.83 -21.84 6.63
N GLY A 65 5.68 -21.20 6.82
CA GLY A 65 4.61 -21.71 7.67
C GLY A 65 3.24 -21.24 7.21
N GLY A 66 2.48 -22.15 6.62
CA GLY A 66 1.20 -21.89 5.96
C GLY A 66 0.07 -21.41 6.88
N GLY A 67 -0.99 -20.90 6.25
CA GLY A 67 -2.22 -20.51 6.93
C GLY A 67 -3.17 -19.80 5.98
N GLY A 68 -3.90 -20.58 5.17
CA GLY A 68 -5.02 -20.10 4.37
C GLY A 68 -6.15 -19.59 5.26
N GLY A 69 -6.60 -18.37 4.94
CA GLY A 69 -7.74 -17.72 5.56
C GLY A 69 -7.81 -16.31 5.00
N GLU A 70 -8.96 -15.97 4.42
CA GLU A 70 -9.29 -14.69 3.81
C GLU A 70 -8.86 -13.53 4.72
N LYS A 71 -7.70 -12.97 4.42
CA LYS A 71 -7.03 -11.94 5.18
C LYS A 71 -6.24 -11.15 4.15
N THR A 72 -6.52 -9.85 4.02
CA THR A 72 -5.69 -8.95 3.22
C THR A 72 -4.25 -9.17 3.64
N THR A 73 -3.52 -9.86 2.79
CA THR A 73 -2.11 -10.17 2.99
C THR A 73 -1.31 -8.91 2.69
N THR A 74 -0.06 -8.87 3.14
CA THR A 74 0.85 -7.78 2.74
C THR A 74 0.94 -7.69 1.21
N ALA A 75 0.86 -8.82 0.51
CA ALA A 75 0.82 -8.87 -0.95
C ALA A 75 -0.44 -8.20 -1.54
N ASP A 76 -1.62 -8.45 -0.96
CA ASP A 76 -2.86 -7.80 -1.41
C ASP A 76 -2.80 -6.28 -1.23
N ALA A 77 -2.26 -5.81 -0.10
CA ALA A 77 -2.07 -4.39 0.16
C ALA A 77 -1.05 -3.75 -0.82
N ILE A 78 0.04 -4.45 -1.15
CA ILE A 78 1.02 -4.02 -2.14
C ILE A 78 0.36 -3.89 -3.52
N GLU A 79 -0.49 -4.85 -3.90
CA GLU A 79 -1.20 -4.83 -5.17
C GLU A 79 -2.19 -3.64 -5.26
N GLU A 80 -2.92 -3.36 -4.19
CA GLU A 80 -3.78 -2.18 -4.12
C GLU A 80 -3.02 -0.87 -4.28
N LEU A 81 -1.84 -0.76 -3.66
CA LEU A 81 -0.97 0.41 -3.81
C LEU A 81 -0.41 0.54 -5.24
N ARG A 82 -0.10 -0.59 -5.91
CA ARG A 82 0.30 -0.61 -7.33
C ARG A 82 -0.82 -0.10 -8.23
N MET A 83 -2.05 -0.58 -8.04
CA MET A 83 -3.22 -0.09 -8.78
C MET A 83 -3.44 1.42 -8.60
N LEU A 84 -3.25 1.94 -7.37
CA LEU A 84 -3.34 3.38 -7.11
C LEU A 84 -2.26 4.18 -7.85
N LEU A 85 -1.02 3.67 -7.87
CA LEU A 85 0.09 4.28 -8.59
C LEU A 85 -0.17 4.31 -10.10
N GLU A 86 -0.59 3.18 -10.69
CA GLU A 86 -0.91 3.08 -12.11
C GLU A 86 -2.04 4.03 -12.53
N LYS A 87 -3.09 4.10 -11.70
CA LYS A 87 -4.17 5.08 -11.90
C LYS A 87 -3.64 6.51 -11.86
N GLY A 88 -2.71 6.83 -10.95
CA GLY A 88 -2.10 8.16 -10.86
C GLY A 88 -1.19 8.51 -12.04
N LEU A 89 -0.51 7.52 -12.63
CA LEU A 89 0.37 7.69 -13.78
C LEU A 89 -0.38 7.82 -15.12
N SER A 90 -1.65 7.40 -15.16
CA SER A 90 -2.49 7.41 -16.37
C SER A 90 -3.36 8.67 -16.51
N VAL A 91 -3.22 9.63 -15.59
CA VAL A 91 -3.98 10.90 -15.57
C VAL A 91 -3.42 11.96 -16.50
#